data_AF-A0A1E8F1W2-F1
#
_entry.id   AF-A0A1E8F1W2-F1
#
_cell.length_a   1.000
_cell.length_b   1.000
_cell.length_c   1.000
_cell.angle_alpha   90.00
_cell.angle_beta   90.00
_cell.angle_gamma   90.00
#
_symmetry.space_group_name_H-M   'P 1'
#
loop_
_entity.id
_entity.type
_entity.pdbx_description
1 polymer ?
#
loop_
_entity_poly.entity_id
_entity_poly.type
_entity_poly.pdbx_seq_one_letter_code
_entity_poly.pdbx_strand_id
1 'polypeptide(L)'
;MQNKIKKIYLIIAVINTILGFISKSSYRNYIYNNNINDFGIADSAPNFFYIIGAVFFILYVSQKIDKKAIKSTILACSAGTLIYELEQYYTSMTFDIKDIIATILGAIICYYICEYLNKKYNLECEDRLKNMECGD
;
A
#
# COMPACT_ATOMS: atom_id res chain seq x y z
N MET A 1 -14.42 4.01 16.52
CA MET A 1 -13.36 3.05 16.15
C MET A 1 -12.94 3.18 14.68
N GLN A 2 -13.90 3.06 13.74
CA GLN A 2 -13.63 3.23 12.30
C GLN A 2 -12.89 4.54 11.96
N ASN A 3 -13.25 5.67 12.59
CA ASN A 3 -12.57 6.94 12.37
C ASN A 3 -11.07 6.95 12.76
N LYS A 4 -10.65 6.14 13.75
CA LYS A 4 -9.23 6.04 14.13
C LYS A 4 -8.45 5.22 13.10
N ILE A 5 -8.97 4.06 12.71
CA ILE A 5 -8.39 3.21 11.66
C ILE A 5 -8.31 3.97 10.33
N LYS A 6 -9.38 4.68 9.95
CA LYS A 6 -9.41 5.50 8.73
C LYS A 6 -8.35 6.60 8.75
N LYS A 7 -8.11 7.26 9.88
CA LYS A 7 -7.00 8.23 10.00
C LYS A 7 -5.64 7.57 9.76
N ILE A 8 -5.42 6.37 10.30
CA ILE A 8 -4.18 5.61 10.04
C ILE A 8 -4.06 5.26 8.56
N TYR A 9 -5.13 4.80 7.91
CA TYR A 9 -5.13 4.52 6.48
C TYR A 9 -4.79 5.76 5.66
N LEU A 10 -5.37 6.92 5.99
CA LEU A 10 -5.06 8.17 5.31
C LEU A 10 -3.58 8.56 5.48
N ILE A 11 -3.03 8.43 6.70
CA ILE A 11 -1.62 8.73 6.97
C ILE A 11 -0.71 7.81 6.15
N ILE A 12 -0.98 6.49 6.12
CA ILE A 12 -0.22 5.53 5.33
C ILE A 12 -0.31 5.88 3.84
N ALA A 13 -1.51 6.22 3.35
CA ALA A 13 -1.73 6.60 1.97
C ALA A 13 -0.87 7.82 1.58
N VAL A 14 -0.98 8.91 2.35
CA VAL A 14 -0.24 10.16 2.09
C VAL A 14 1.27 9.95 2.13
N ILE A 15 1.78 9.24 3.13
CA ILE A 15 3.22 8.95 3.24
C ILE A 15 3.70 8.18 2.01
N ASN A 16 3.00 7.13 1.61
CA ASN A 16 3.42 6.31 0.48
C ASN A 16 3.27 7.04 -0.86
N THR A 17 2.25 7.88 -1.04
CA THR A 17 2.15 8.74 -2.23
C THR A 17 3.33 9.71 -2.33
N ILE A 18 3.71 10.35 -1.22
CA ILE A 18 4.88 11.24 -1.19
C ILE A 18 6.17 10.46 -1.49
N LEU A 19 6.36 9.28 -0.86
CA LEU A 19 7.53 8.44 -1.10
C LEU A 19 7.59 7.93 -2.55
N GLY A 20 6.46 7.58 -3.15
CA GLY A 20 6.38 7.19 -4.57
C GLY A 20 6.73 8.34 -5.52
N PHE A 21 6.34 9.57 -5.18
CA PHE A 21 6.72 10.75 -5.96
C PHE A 21 8.21 11.06 -5.81
N ILE A 22 8.74 11.01 -4.59
CA ILE A 22 10.18 11.22 -4.32
C ILE A 22 11.01 10.13 -5.00
N SER A 23 10.56 8.87 -4.98
CA SER A 23 11.28 7.76 -5.59
C SER A 23 11.37 7.92 -7.11
N LYS A 24 10.26 8.31 -7.77
CA LYS A 24 10.20 8.53 -9.22
C LYS A 24 11.00 9.75 -9.68
N SER A 25 10.96 10.84 -8.90
CA SER A 25 11.58 12.11 -9.31
C SER A 25 13.01 12.25 -8.81
N SER A 26 13.20 12.29 -7.50
CA SER A 26 14.47 12.70 -6.89
C SER A 26 15.43 11.53 -6.77
N TYR A 27 14.97 10.40 -6.24
CA TYR A 27 15.81 9.22 -5.99
C TYR A 27 16.30 8.61 -7.32
N ARG A 28 15.40 8.34 -8.27
CA ARG A 28 15.77 7.78 -9.57
C ARG A 28 16.77 8.67 -10.31
N ASN A 29 16.53 9.97 -10.38
CA ASN A 29 17.46 10.90 -11.01
C ASN A 29 18.82 10.91 -10.30
N TYR A 30 18.85 10.85 -8.96
CA TYR A 30 20.11 10.77 -8.21
C TYR A 30 20.90 9.49 -8.54
N ILE A 31 20.24 8.33 -8.57
CA ILE A 31 20.88 7.05 -8.89
C ILE A 31 21.48 7.07 -10.30
N TYR A 32 20.71 7.53 -11.29
CA TYR A 32 21.18 7.59 -12.67
C TYR A 32 22.29 8.62 -12.88
N ASN A 33 22.17 9.83 -12.33
CA ASN A 33 23.17 10.89 -12.50
C ASN A 33 24.52 10.55 -11.85
N ASN A 34 24.51 9.73 -10.80
CA ASN A 34 25.72 9.29 -10.11
C ASN A 34 26.21 7.91 -10.56
N ASN A 35 25.58 7.29 -11.57
CA ASN A 35 25.88 5.92 -12.04
C ASN A 35 25.93 4.88 -10.90
N ILE A 36 25.04 5.02 -9.91
CA ILE A 36 24.97 4.11 -8.77
C ILE A 36 24.24 2.85 -9.20
N ASN A 37 24.82 1.68 -8.96
CA ASN A 37 24.12 0.41 -9.13
C ASN A 37 23.33 0.09 -7.86
N ASP A 38 22.04 0.41 -7.85
CA ASP A 38 21.12 0.09 -6.75
C ASP A 38 20.29 -1.17 -7.01
N PHE A 39 20.73 -2.02 -7.94
CA PHE A 39 20.04 -3.24 -8.37
C PHE A 39 18.64 -2.99 -8.98
N GLY A 40 18.31 -1.76 -9.39
CA GLY A 40 17.02 -1.41 -10.00
C GLY A 40 15.92 -1.08 -8.99
N ILE A 41 16.30 -0.69 -7.77
CA ILE A 41 15.36 -0.15 -6.78
C ILE A 41 14.79 1.19 -7.29
N ALA A 42 15.59 2.01 -7.97
CA ALA A 42 15.16 3.26 -8.59
C ALA A 42 14.01 3.08 -9.59
N ASP A 43 13.99 1.94 -10.27
CA ASP A 43 12.97 1.59 -11.26
C ASP A 43 11.69 1.13 -10.59
N SER A 44 11.82 0.30 -9.55
CA SER A 44 10.69 -0.42 -8.94
C SER A 44 10.08 0.19 -7.68
N ALA A 45 10.82 1.06 -6.99
CA ALA A 45 10.34 1.76 -5.79
C ALA A 45 9.06 2.58 -6.01
N PRO A 46 8.86 3.31 -7.13
CA PRO A 46 7.61 4.02 -7.38
C PRO A 46 6.39 3.10 -7.38
N ASN A 47 6.48 1.93 -8.00
CA ASN A 47 5.38 0.96 -8.07
C ASN A 47 5.08 0.32 -6.72
N PHE A 48 6.12 0.01 -5.94
CA PHE A 48 5.97 -0.47 -4.56
C PHE A 48 5.21 0.53 -3.67
N PHE A 49 5.58 1.81 -3.71
CA PHE A 49 4.90 2.83 -2.91
C PHE A 49 3.52 3.16 -3.46
N TYR A 50 3.34 3.13 -4.78
CA TYR A 50 2.05 3.36 -5.42
C TYR A 50 0.99 2.36 -4.96
N ILE A 51 1.29 1.05 -4.99
CA ILE A 51 0.32 0.03 -4.59
C ILE A 51 -0.11 0.20 -3.13
N ILE A 52 0.83 0.53 -2.23
CA ILE A 52 0.53 0.79 -0.82
C ILE A 52 -0.34 2.05 -0.69
N GLY A 53 0.06 3.15 -1.33
CA GLY A 53 -0.69 4.40 -1.31
C GLY A 53 -2.14 4.23 -1.80
N ALA A 54 -2.31 3.59 -2.96
CA ALA A 54 -3.60 3.38 -3.60
C ALA A 54 -4.54 2.51 -2.76
N VAL A 55 -4.06 1.38 -2.25
CA VAL A 55 -4.87 0.48 -1.40
C VAL A 55 -5.36 1.20 -0.16
N PHE A 56 -4.46 1.88 0.58
CA PHE A 56 -4.85 2.55 1.81
C PHE A 56 -5.74 3.78 1.57
N PHE A 57 -5.57 4.48 0.45
CA PHE A 57 -6.47 5.57 0.06
C PHE A 57 -7.89 5.05 -0.22
N ILE A 58 -8.01 3.97 -0.98
CA ILE A 58 -9.33 3.35 -1.27
C ILE A 58 -9.99 2.85 0.01
N LEU A 59 -9.24 2.21 0.91
CA LEU A 59 -9.76 1.76 2.21
C LEU A 59 -10.19 2.94 3.11
N TYR A 60 -9.50 4.08 3.03
CA TYR A 60 -9.89 5.30 3.75
C TYR A 60 -11.26 5.82 3.29
N VAL A 61 -11.47 5.96 1.98
CA VAL A 61 -12.73 6.47 1.41
C VAL A 61 -13.86 5.44 1.43
N SER A 62 -13.54 4.15 1.56
CA SER A 62 -14.52 3.07 1.62
C SER A 62 -15.48 3.22 2.79
N GLN A 63 -16.77 3.02 2.54
CA GLN A 63 -17.82 3.11 3.56
C GLN A 63 -17.74 1.95 4.57
N LYS A 64 -17.37 0.76 4.10
CA LYS A 64 -17.24 -0.46 4.90
C LYS A 64 -15.84 -1.03 4.77
N ILE A 65 -15.20 -1.29 5.90
CA ILE A 65 -13.89 -1.94 5.97
C ILE A 65 -14.10 -3.29 6.64
N ASP A 66 -14.26 -4.34 5.83
CA ASP A 66 -14.27 -5.73 6.29
C ASP A 66 -13.21 -6.55 5.56
N LYS A 67 -12.97 -7.79 5.99
CA LYS A 67 -11.95 -8.67 5.40
C LYS A 67 -12.16 -8.89 3.90
N LYS A 68 -13.41 -8.91 3.42
CA LYS A 68 -13.73 -9.08 2.00
C LYS A 68 -13.35 -7.83 1.23
N ALA A 69 -13.73 -6.65 1.72
CA ALA A 69 -13.40 -5.36 1.13
C ALA A 69 -11.88 -5.12 1.06
N ILE A 70 -11.13 -5.51 2.10
CA ILE A 70 -9.67 -5.41 2.12
C ILE A 70 -9.06 -6.28 1.02
N LYS A 71 -9.42 -7.57 0.97
CA LYS A 71 -8.90 -8.51 -0.04
C LYS A 71 -9.26 -8.07 -1.46
N SER A 72 -10.49 -7.63 -1.69
CA SER A 72 -10.92 -7.15 -3.01
C SER A 72 -10.19 -5.88 -3.41
N THR A 73 -9.93 -4.97 -2.47
CA THR A 73 -9.21 -3.72 -2.75
C THR A 73 -7.77 -4.01 -3.13
N ILE A 74 -7.07 -4.86 -2.36
CA ILE A 74 -5.69 -5.27 -2.67
C ILE A 74 -5.65 -5.93 -4.05
N LEU A 75 -6.53 -6.90 -4.31
CA LEU A 75 -6.57 -7.60 -5.59
C LEU A 75 -6.85 -6.66 -6.76
N ALA A 76 -7.83 -5.75 -6.63
CA ALA A 76 -8.18 -4.81 -7.67
C ALA A 76 -7.04 -3.83 -7.99
N CYS A 77 -6.38 -3.29 -6.96
CA CYS A 77 -5.26 -2.37 -7.15
C CYS A 77 -4.06 -3.09 -7.77
N SER A 78 -3.75 -4.30 -7.31
CA SER A 78 -2.65 -5.10 -7.86
C SER A 78 -2.94 -5.51 -9.30
N ALA A 79 -4.16 -5.97 -9.61
CA ALA A 79 -4.56 -6.29 -10.98
C ALA A 79 -4.48 -5.06 -11.88
N GLY A 80 -4.99 -3.90 -11.43
CA GLY A 80 -4.90 -2.65 -12.19
C GLY A 80 -3.45 -2.23 -12.48
N THR A 81 -2.56 -2.36 -11.49
CA THR A 81 -1.13 -2.04 -11.65
C THR A 81 -0.46 -3.01 -12.63
N LEU A 82 -0.73 -4.32 -12.52
CA LEU A 82 -0.17 -5.32 -13.43
C LEU A 82 -0.69 -5.17 -14.87
N ILE A 83 -1.95 -4.78 -15.06
CA ILE A 83 -2.50 -4.47 -16.38
C ILE A 83 -1.78 -3.27 -16.99
N TYR A 84 -1.50 -2.24 -16.19
CA TYR A 84 -0.74 -1.07 -16.64
C TYR A 84 0.68 -1.45 -17.09
N GLU A 85 1.38 -2.30 -16.32
CA GLU A 85 2.69 -2.82 -16.71
C GLU A 85 2.65 -3.65 -18.01
N LEU A 86 1.59 -4.44 -18.20
CA LEU A 86 1.38 -5.20 -19.44
C LEU A 86 1.12 -4.28 -20.64
N GLU A 87 0.32 -3.22 -20.48
CA GLU A 87 0.12 -2.20 -21.52
C GLU A 87 1.43 -1.50 -21.89
N GLN A 88 2.25 -1.19 -20.87
CA GLN A 88 3.53 -0.54 -21.04
C GLN A 88 4.54 -1.44 -21.79
N TYR A 89 4.43 -2.76 -21.65
CA TYR A 89 5.19 -3.70 -22.48
C TYR A 89 4.84 -3.59 -23.97
N TYR A 90 3.56 -3.53 -24.32
CA TYR A 90 3.12 -3.40 -25.71
C TYR A 90 3.46 -2.04 -26.33
N THR A 91 3.49 -0.98 -25.52
CA THR A 91 3.66 0.41 -26.00
C THR A 91 5.12 0.86 -26.00
N SER A 92 5.92 0.42 -25.03
CA SER A 92 7.27 0.93 -24.76
C SER A 92 8.37 -0.15 -24.67
N MET A 93 8.04 -1.43 -24.90
CA MET A 93 8.96 -2.58 -24.93
C MET A 93 9.78 -2.83 -23.64
N THR A 94 9.40 -2.27 -22.50
CA THR A 94 10.05 -2.52 -21.21
C THR A 94 9.09 -3.25 -20.28
N PHE A 95 9.25 -4.57 -20.15
CA PHE A 95 8.59 -5.36 -19.12
C PHE A 95 9.57 -5.55 -17.97
N ASP A 96 9.46 -4.75 -16.92
CA ASP A 96 10.35 -4.87 -15.77
C ASP A 96 9.79 -5.89 -14.76
N ILE A 97 10.43 -7.05 -14.69
CA ILE A 97 10.11 -8.08 -13.69
C ILE A 97 10.22 -7.52 -12.27
N LYS A 98 11.09 -6.52 -12.04
CA LYS A 98 11.24 -5.86 -10.75
C LYS A 98 10.00 -5.08 -10.36
N ASP A 99 9.29 -4.49 -11.31
CA ASP A 99 8.03 -3.77 -11.08
C ASP A 99 6.90 -4.72 -10.66
N ILE A 100 6.88 -5.93 -11.23
CA ILE A 100 5.95 -6.99 -10.83
C ILE A 100 6.27 -7.46 -9.41
N ILE A 101 7.55 -7.72 -9.12
CA ILE A 101 7.99 -8.12 -7.77
C ILE A 101 7.64 -7.03 -6.75
N ALA A 102 7.90 -5.76 -7.06
CA ALA A 102 7.55 -4.63 -6.22
C ALA A 102 6.04 -4.54 -5.95
N THR A 103 5.22 -4.73 -6.98
CA THR A 103 3.76 -4.74 -6.86
C THR A 103 3.28 -5.87 -5.94
N ILE A 104 3.81 -7.08 -6.11
CA ILE A 104 3.47 -8.24 -5.27
C ILE A 104 3.90 -8.02 -3.82
N LEU A 105 5.13 -7.55 -3.59
CA LEU A 105 5.63 -7.26 -2.25
C LEU A 105 4.81 -6.18 -1.54
N GLY A 106 4.46 -5.10 -2.25
CA GLY A 106 3.61 -4.04 -1.72
C GLY A 106 2.21 -4.55 -1.36
N ALA A 107 1.62 -5.43 -2.17
CA ALA A 107 0.34 -6.07 -1.89
C ALA A 107 0.39 -6.97 -0.64
N ILE A 108 1.45 -7.77 -0.49
CA ILE A 108 1.69 -8.60 0.70
C ILE A 108 1.80 -7.73 1.95
N ILE A 109 2.56 -6.62 1.88
CA ILE A 109 2.70 -5.68 2.99
C ILE A 109 1.36 -5.04 3.35
N CYS A 110 0.56 -4.63 2.36
CA CYS A 110 -0.78 -4.11 2.59
C CYS A 110 -1.65 -5.11 3.37
N TYR A 111 -1.62 -6.38 2.98
CA TYR A 111 -2.36 -7.45 3.65
C TYR A 111 -1.95 -7.57 5.12
N TYR A 112 -0.65 -7.65 5.41
CA TYR A 112 -0.16 -7.79 6.79
C TYR A 112 -0.44 -6.56 7.66
N ILE A 113 -0.30 -5.34 7.11
CA ILE A 113 -0.65 -4.12 7.84
C ILE A 113 -2.16 -4.11 8.16
N CYS A 114 -3.01 -4.50 7.22
CA CYS A 114 -4.45 -4.56 7.45
C CYS A 114 -4.83 -5.61 8.51
N GLU A 115 -4.23 -6.81 8.47
CA GLU A 115 -4.44 -7.85 9.48
C GLU A 115 -3.97 -7.40 10.86
N TYR A 116 -2.80 -6.75 10.96
CA TYR A 116 -2.28 -6.20 12.21
C TYR A 116 -3.22 -5.14 12.79
N LEU A 117 -3.66 -4.18 11.98
CA LEU A 117 -4.56 -3.12 12.43
C LEU A 117 -5.91 -3.69 12.86
N ASN A 118 -6.50 -4.61 12.10
CA ASN A 118 -7.75 -5.26 12.48
C ASN A 118 -7.63 -5.99 13.82
N LYS A 119 -6.55 -6.76 14.03
CA LYS A 119 -6.31 -7.46 15.31
C LYS A 119 -6.16 -6.47 16.47
N LYS A 120 -5.35 -5.43 16.30
CA LYS A 120 -5.09 -4.41 17.34
C LYS A 120 -6.37 -3.70 17.77
N TYR A 121 -7.19 -3.27 16.82
CA TYR A 121 -8.41 -2.53 17.14
C TYR A 121 -9.55 -3.39 17.65
N ASN A 122 -9.60 -4.69 17.31
CA ASN A 122 -10.53 -5.62 17.91
C ASN A 122 -10.20 -5.86 19.40
N LEU A 123 -8.92 -6.07 19.74
CA LEU A 123 -8.47 -6.22 21.13
C LEU A 123 -8.79 -4.97 21.98
N GLU A 124 -8.54 -3.77 21.45
CA GLU A 124 -8.91 -2.51 22.13
C GLU A 124 -10.43 -2.36 22.38
N CYS A 125 -11.28 -3.12 21.69
CA CYS A 125 -12.73 -3.10 21.91
C CYS A 125 -13.16 -4.11 22.96
N GLU A 126 -12.59 -5.31 22.95
CA GLU A 126 -12.81 -6.31 24.00
C GLU A 126 -12.41 -5.76 25.38
N ASP A 127 -11.25 -5.11 25.48
CA ASP A 127 -10.81 -4.48 26.74
C ASP A 127 -11.76 -3.36 27.21
N ARG A 128 -12.28 -2.55 26.28
CA ARG A 128 -13.24 -1.48 26.61
C ARG A 128 -14.58 -2.03 27.09
N LEU A 129 -15.08 -3.09 26.47
CA LEU A 129 -16.33 -3.74 26.87
C LEU A 129 -16.19 -4.37 28.26
N LYS A 130 -15.08 -5.08 28.51
CA LYS A 130 -14.80 -5.68 29.82
C LYS A 130 -14.71 -4.64 30.94
N ASN A 131 -14.10 -3.49 30.67
CA ASN A 131 -14.01 -2.39 31.64
C ASN A 131 -15.36 -1.70 31.91
N MET A 132 -16.33 -1.78 30.99
CA MET A 132 -17.70 -1.29 31.22
C MET A 132 -18.52 -2.25 32.09
N GLU A 133 -18.32 -3.57 31.93
CA GLU A 133 -19.04 -4.59 32.71
C GLU A 133 -18.54 -4.73 34.15
N CYS A 134 -17.29 -4.35 34.46
CA CYS A 134 -16.72 -4.43 35.82
C CYS A 134 -16.84 -3.11 36.63
N GLY A 135 -17.60 -2.13 36.13
CA GLY A 135 -17.67 -0.77 36.69
C GLY A 135 -18.82 -0.49 37.68
N ASP A 136 -19.56 -1.51 38.10
CA ASP A 136 -20.70 -1.40 39.05
C ASP A 136 -20.31 -1.70 40.51
#